data_AF-A0A925HSI4-F1
#
_entry.id   AF-A0A925HSI4-F1
#
_cell.length_a   1.000
_cell.length_b   1.000
_cell.length_c   1.000
_cell.angle_alpha   90.00
_cell.angle_beta   90.00
_cell.angle_gamma   90.00
#
_symmetry.space_group_name_H-M   'P 1'
#
loop_
_entity.id
_entity.type
_entity.pdbx_description
1 polymer ?
#
loop_
_entity_poly.entity_id
_entity_poly.type
_entity_poly.pdbx_seq_one_letter_code
_entity_poly.pdbx_strand_id
1 'polypeptide(L)'
;MSTSRLTTAPPTFPGVFTSRTYLYAGIAANGAVALIDLARRTPGVWRQWTHLLGSGPNVFAVPAIAFTIVGLLDAVTSIRSRRRWQDRTVTFSILAATIVALILWEFMQRGRMRLRFDWVDIAATCASGVVCAVVLAKRPPAAVRDA
;
A
#
# COMPACT_ATOMS: atom_id res chain seq x y z
N MET A 1 45.26 -14.87 29.56
CA MET A 1 43.83 -15.23 29.66
C MET A 1 43.04 -14.30 28.76
N SER A 2 42.58 -14.79 27.60
CA SER A 2 41.85 -14.01 26.59
C SER A 2 40.36 -14.36 26.70
N THR A 3 39.54 -13.40 27.12
CA THR A 3 38.08 -13.55 27.16
C THR A 3 37.51 -13.18 25.79
N SER A 4 37.30 -14.16 24.93
CA SER A 4 36.51 -14.00 23.70
C SER A 4 35.05 -13.79 24.09
N ARG A 5 34.58 -12.53 24.04
CA ARG A 5 33.14 -12.24 24.05
C ARG A 5 32.57 -12.77 22.74
N LEU A 6 31.87 -13.89 22.80
CA LEU A 6 30.86 -14.25 21.79
C LEU A 6 29.79 -13.16 21.82
N THR A 7 29.89 -12.19 20.93
CA THR A 7 28.78 -11.32 20.54
C THR A 7 27.80 -12.17 19.74
N THR A 8 26.85 -12.79 20.44
CA THR A 8 25.66 -13.35 19.81
C THR A 8 24.89 -12.19 19.19
N ALA A 9 24.93 -12.08 17.85
CA ALA A 9 24.05 -11.16 17.12
C ALA A 9 22.60 -11.46 17.53
N PRO A 10 21.79 -10.45 17.86
CA PRO A 10 20.39 -10.68 18.21
C PRO A 10 19.67 -11.33 17.02
N PRO A 11 18.70 -12.23 17.26
CA PRO A 11 17.97 -12.90 16.20
C PRO A 11 17.31 -11.86 15.30
N THR A 12 17.68 -11.87 14.02
CA THR A 12 17.06 -11.06 12.97
C THR A 12 15.62 -11.54 12.80
N PHE A 13 14.66 -10.79 13.33
CA PHE A 13 13.24 -11.04 13.09
C PHE A 13 12.97 -11.03 11.57
N PRO A 14 12.36 -12.07 10.98
CA PRO A 14 12.11 -12.17 9.53
C PRO A 14 11.01 -11.21 9.02
N GLY A 15 10.63 -10.20 9.81
CA GLY A 15 9.50 -9.30 9.53
C GLY A 15 9.84 -7.98 8.83
N VAL A 16 11.05 -7.81 8.31
CA VAL A 16 11.43 -6.54 7.65
C VAL A 16 10.89 -6.54 6.22
N PHE A 17 9.72 -5.91 6.03
CA PHE A 17 9.23 -5.57 4.70
C PHE A 17 10.28 -4.70 4.00
N THR A 18 10.88 -5.25 2.94
CA THR A 18 11.86 -4.54 2.13
C THR A 18 11.12 -3.66 1.11
N SER A 19 11.81 -2.69 0.51
CA SER A 19 11.26 -1.88 -0.58
C SER A 19 10.78 -2.71 -1.77
N ARG A 20 11.46 -3.81 -2.08
CA ARG A 20 11.00 -4.77 -3.09
C ARG A 20 9.70 -5.45 -2.67
N THR A 21 9.54 -5.78 -1.39
CA THR A 21 8.29 -6.34 -0.86
C THR A 21 7.11 -5.38 -1.04
N TYR A 22 7.30 -4.09 -0.77
CA TYR A 22 6.27 -3.07 -1.02
C TYR A 22 5.96 -2.94 -2.52
N LEU A 23 6.98 -2.91 -3.38
CA LEU A 23 6.76 -2.85 -4.82
C LEU A 23 5.95 -4.05 -5.33
N TYR A 24 6.31 -5.28 -4.92
CA TYR A 24 5.56 -6.47 -5.30
C TYR A 24 4.14 -6.48 -4.73
N ALA A 25 3.94 -6.02 -3.49
CA ALA A 25 2.61 -5.87 -2.92
C ALA A 25 1.75 -4.86 -3.70
N GLY A 26 2.33 -3.74 -4.12
CA GLY A 26 1.67 -2.75 -4.97
C GLY A 26 1.33 -3.29 -6.36
N ILE A 27 2.24 -4.02 -7.00
CA ILE A 27 1.99 -4.69 -8.30
C ILE A 27 0.90 -5.75 -8.16
N ALA A 28 0.94 -6.57 -7.11
CA ALA A 28 -0.08 -7.58 -6.84
C ALA A 28 -1.46 -6.96 -6.61
N ALA A 29 -1.53 -5.85 -5.88
CA ALA A 29 -2.77 -5.11 -5.69
C ALA A 29 -3.31 -4.51 -7.00
N ASN A 30 -2.44 -4.01 -7.89
CA ASN A 30 -2.83 -3.60 -9.24
C ASN A 30 -3.41 -4.77 -10.05
N GLY A 31 -2.79 -5.96 -9.96
CA GLY A 31 -3.30 -7.19 -10.55
C GLY A 31 -4.69 -7.56 -10.02
N ALA A 32 -4.92 -7.41 -8.71
CA ALA A 32 -6.23 -7.64 -8.10
C ALA A 32 -7.30 -6.65 -8.62
N VAL A 33 -6.97 -5.37 -8.75
CA VAL A 33 -7.87 -4.36 -9.36
C VAL A 33 -8.22 -4.75 -10.79
N ALA A 34 -7.23 -5.15 -11.60
CA ALA A 34 -7.45 -5.57 -12.99
C ALA A 34 -8.33 -6.83 -13.10
N LEU A 35 -8.13 -7.81 -12.20
CA LEU A 35 -8.96 -9.02 -12.15
C LEU A 35 -10.41 -8.69 -11.75
N ILE A 36 -10.62 -7.76 -10.82
CA ILE A 36 -11.96 -7.31 -10.44
C ILE A 36 -12.65 -6.59 -11.60
N ASP A 37 -11.93 -5.73 -12.33
CA ASP A 37 -12.47 -5.07 -13.53
C ASP A 37 -12.83 -6.09 -14.62
N LEU A 38 -11.97 -7.09 -14.85
CA LEU A 38 -12.26 -8.19 -15.77
C LEU A 38 -13.52 -8.96 -15.33
N ALA A 39 -13.65 -9.26 -14.04
CA ALA A 39 -14.81 -9.96 -13.49
C ALA A 39 -16.11 -9.14 -13.62
N ARG A 40 -16.05 -7.82 -13.46
CA ARG A 40 -17.20 -6.90 -13.70
C ARG A 40 -17.66 -6.95 -15.15
N ARG A 41 -16.73 -7.08 -16.10
CA ARG A 41 -17.02 -7.11 -17.54
C ARG A 41 -17.47 -8.47 -18.05
N THR A 42 -17.40 -9.52 -17.24
CA THR A 42 -17.75 -10.88 -17.63
C THR A 42 -19.13 -11.28 -17.08
N PRO A 43 -20.22 -11.11 -17.86
CA PRO A 43 -21.57 -11.39 -17.38
C PRO A 43 -21.75 -12.88 -17.03
N GLY A 44 -22.31 -13.17 -15.85
CA GLY A 44 -22.74 -14.50 -15.44
C GLY A 44 -21.81 -15.23 -14.46
N VAL A 45 -20.53 -14.87 -14.36
CA VAL A 45 -19.55 -15.66 -13.58
C VAL A 45 -19.58 -15.32 -12.08
N TRP A 46 -19.93 -14.08 -11.72
CA TRP A 46 -19.71 -13.57 -10.35
C TRP A 46 -20.93 -12.86 -9.73
N ARG A 47 -22.15 -13.28 -10.13
CA ARG A 47 -23.42 -12.67 -9.64
C ARG A 47 -23.58 -12.69 -8.11
N GLN A 48 -22.94 -13.64 -7.43
CA GLN A 48 -22.97 -13.78 -5.96
C GLN A 48 -21.98 -12.84 -5.26
N TRP A 49 -21.02 -12.28 -5.99
CA TRP A 49 -19.90 -11.48 -5.47
C TRP A 49 -20.03 -10.01 -5.84
N THR A 50 -21.23 -9.56 -6.22
CA THR A 50 -21.51 -8.19 -6.68
C THR A 50 -21.05 -7.13 -5.68
N HIS A 51 -21.18 -7.37 -4.37
CA HIS A 51 -20.65 -6.50 -3.33
C HIS A 51 -19.12 -6.39 -3.36
N LEU A 52 -18.40 -7.53 -3.45
CA LEU A 52 -16.94 -7.53 -3.51
C LEU A 52 -16.42 -6.94 -4.82
N LEU A 53 -17.13 -7.18 -5.93
CA LEU A 53 -16.83 -6.53 -7.19
C LEU A 53 -17.12 -5.03 -7.12
N GLY A 54 -18.10 -4.60 -6.33
CA GLY A 54 -18.43 -3.20 -6.05
C GLY A 54 -17.31 -2.45 -5.32
N SER A 55 -16.99 -2.87 -4.09
CA SER A 55 -16.05 -2.16 -3.22
C SER A 55 -14.60 -2.63 -3.33
N GLY A 56 -14.37 -3.81 -3.90
CA GLY A 56 -13.04 -4.42 -4.04
C GLY A 56 -12.01 -3.54 -4.75
N PRO A 57 -12.32 -2.82 -5.84
CA PRO A 57 -11.37 -1.92 -6.48
C PRO A 57 -10.83 -0.87 -5.51
N ASN A 58 -11.67 -0.35 -4.62
CA ASN A 58 -11.31 0.67 -3.63
C ASN A 58 -10.47 0.10 -2.48
N VAL A 59 -10.74 -1.15 -2.08
CA VAL A 59 -9.87 -1.87 -1.12
C VAL A 59 -8.46 -2.05 -1.68
N PHE A 60 -8.31 -2.41 -2.95
CA PHE A 60 -6.99 -2.68 -3.54
C PHE A 60 -6.29 -1.43 -4.11
N ALA A 61 -7.02 -0.35 -4.42
CA ALA A 61 -6.46 0.86 -5.00
C ALA A 61 -5.44 1.54 -4.06
N VAL A 62 -5.72 1.59 -2.75
CA VAL A 62 -4.82 2.22 -1.77
C VAL A 62 -3.44 1.53 -1.73
N PRO A 63 -3.33 0.20 -1.51
CA PRO A 63 -2.03 -0.47 -1.53
C PRO A 63 -1.42 -0.48 -2.94
N ALA A 64 -2.23 -0.57 -4.00
CA ALA A 64 -1.75 -0.55 -5.38
C ALA A 64 -0.98 0.74 -5.69
N ILE A 65 -1.50 1.90 -5.26
CA ILE A 65 -0.88 3.19 -5.52
C ILE A 65 0.24 3.45 -4.50
N ALA A 66 -0.06 3.40 -3.21
CA ALA A 66 0.86 3.81 -2.16
C ALA A 66 2.12 2.92 -2.11
N PHE A 67 1.96 1.60 -2.17
CA PHE A 67 3.12 0.70 -2.08
C PHE A 67 3.95 0.67 -3.35
N THR A 68 3.32 0.83 -4.53
CA THR A 68 4.07 0.96 -5.80
C THR A 68 4.92 2.22 -5.79
N ILE A 69 4.36 3.37 -5.39
CA ILE A 69 5.12 4.63 -5.30
C ILE A 69 6.28 4.49 -4.31
N VAL A 70 6.02 3.97 -3.10
CA VAL A 70 7.06 3.80 -2.08
C VAL A 70 8.16 2.83 -2.54
N GLY A 71 7.77 1.72 -3.18
CA GLY A 71 8.71 0.73 -3.71
C GLY A 71 9.54 1.27 -4.87
N LEU A 72 8.92 2.01 -5.80
CA LEU A 72 9.57 2.63 -6.95
C LEU A 72 10.53 3.74 -6.53
N LEU A 73 10.11 4.62 -5.62
CA LEU A 73 10.98 5.68 -5.10
C LEU A 73 12.23 5.10 -4.44
N ASP A 74 12.11 4.00 -3.69
CA ASP A 74 13.28 3.36 -3.07
C ASP A 74 14.17 2.62 -4.09
N ALA A 75 13.64 2.21 -5.24
CA ALA A 75 14.39 1.58 -6.32
C ALA A 75 15.16 2.58 -7.18
N VAL A 76 14.63 3.79 -7.37
CA VAL A 76 15.17 4.81 -8.29
C VAL A 76 16.05 5.86 -7.58
N THR A 77 16.03 5.92 -6.24
CA THR A 77 16.76 6.95 -5.48
C THR A 77 18.20 6.56 -5.13
N SER A 78 19.11 7.52 -5.24
CA SER A 78 20.50 7.41 -4.77
C SER A 78 20.57 7.28 -3.24
N ILE A 79 21.64 6.72 -2.67
CA ILE A 79 21.78 6.49 -1.21
C ILE A 79 21.48 7.74 -0.36
N ARG A 80 21.96 8.92 -0.78
CA ARG A 80 21.73 10.19 -0.07
C ARG A 80 20.27 10.63 -0.13
N SER A 81 19.58 10.41 -1.26
CA SER A 81 18.15 10.73 -1.40
C SER A 81 17.26 9.66 -0.75
N ARG A 82 17.70 8.41 -0.72
CA ARG A 82 17.01 7.27 -0.08
C ARG A 82 16.75 7.51 1.40
N ARG A 83 17.69 8.13 2.14
CA ARG A 83 17.48 8.52 3.55
C ARG A 83 16.32 9.50 3.74
N ARG A 84 16.13 10.45 2.81
CA ARG A 84 15.03 11.42 2.86
C ARG A 84 13.67 10.76 2.57
N TRP A 85 13.62 9.84 1.60
CA TRP A 85 12.38 9.13 1.21
C TRP A 85 12.01 7.97 2.14
N GLN A 86 12.98 7.43 2.89
CA GLN A 86 12.75 6.44 3.94
C GLN A 86 12.26 7.06 5.25
N ASP A 87 12.11 8.39 5.32
CA ASP A 87 11.46 9.00 6.47
C ASP A 87 10.00 8.53 6.55
N ARG A 88 9.59 8.15 7.76
CA ARG A 88 8.23 7.68 8.04
C ARG A 88 7.23 8.76 7.65
N THR A 89 7.55 10.02 7.92
CA THR A 89 6.73 11.19 7.56
C THR A 89 6.38 11.18 6.09
N VAL A 90 7.38 11.04 5.20
CA VAL A 90 7.19 11.06 3.74
C VAL A 90 6.35 9.87 3.27
N THR A 91 6.59 8.69 3.85
CA THR A 91 5.83 7.48 3.52
C THR A 91 4.36 7.60 3.93
N PHE A 92 4.08 8.15 5.12
CA PHE A 92 2.71 8.42 5.57
C PHE A 92 2.06 9.55 4.78
N SER A 93 2.81 10.57 4.34
CA SER A 93 2.29 11.61 3.45
C SER A 93 1.85 11.05 2.10
N ILE A 94 2.59 10.10 1.51
CA ILE A 94 2.20 9.42 0.26
C ILE A 94 0.89 8.65 0.47
N LEU A 95 0.77 7.92 1.59
CA LEU A 95 -0.45 7.19 1.93
C LEU A 95 -1.64 8.14 2.11
N ALA A 96 -1.47 9.22 2.88
CA ALA A 96 -2.51 10.21 3.10
C ALA A 96 -2.95 10.89 1.78
N ALA A 97 -1.99 11.28 0.94
CA ALA A 97 -2.28 11.84 -0.38
C ALA A 97 -3.04 10.84 -1.27
N THR A 98 -2.70 9.54 -1.20
CA THR A 98 -3.39 8.49 -1.94
C THR A 98 -4.85 8.36 -1.50
N ILE A 99 -5.10 8.33 -0.19
CA ILE A 99 -6.46 8.25 0.37
C ILE A 99 -7.28 9.47 -0.04
N VAL A 100 -6.73 10.68 0.10
CA VAL A 100 -7.40 11.93 -0.28
C VAL A 100 -7.72 11.93 -1.78
N ALA A 101 -6.77 11.52 -2.63
CA ALA A 101 -6.97 11.46 -4.08
C ALA A 101 -8.08 10.47 -4.46
N LEU A 102 -8.15 9.30 -3.83
CA LEU A 102 -9.19 8.30 -4.09
C LEU A 102 -10.57 8.76 -3.61
N ILE A 103 -10.65 9.39 -2.44
CA ILE A 103 -11.91 9.98 -1.96
C ILE A 103 -12.36 11.10 -2.92
N LEU A 104 -11.44 11.98 -3.32
CA LEU A 104 -11.75 13.05 -4.27
C LEU A 104 -12.20 12.50 -5.62
N TRP A 105 -11.59 11.40 -6.07
CA TRP A 105 -11.99 10.70 -7.28
C TRP A 105 -13.44 10.20 -7.21
N GLU A 106 -13.87 9.62 -6.10
CA GLU A 106 -15.27 9.22 -5.87
C GLU A 106 -16.22 10.41 -5.92
N PHE A 107 -15.82 11.55 -5.34
CA PHE A 107 -16.59 12.79 -5.45
C PHE A 107 -16.69 13.31 -6.90
N MET A 108 -15.62 13.20 -7.70
CA MET A 108 -15.62 13.62 -9.10
C MET A 108 -16.49 12.71 -9.98
N GLN A 109 -16.51 11.40 -9.73
CA GLN A 109 -17.41 10.48 -10.44
C GLN A 109 -18.87 10.85 -10.24
N ARG A 110 -19.23 11.34 -9.04
CA ARG A 110 -20.56 11.86 -8.73
C ARG A 110 -20.97 13.02 -9.63
N GLY A 111 -20.05 13.97 -9.86
CA GLY A 111 -20.30 15.17 -10.66
C GLY A 111 -20.50 14.87 -12.15
N ARG A 112 -19.83 13.84 -12.68
CA ARG A 112 -19.89 13.48 -14.10
C ARG A 112 -20.91 12.40 -14.45
N MET A 113 -21.15 11.43 -13.57
CA MET A 113 -21.94 10.22 -13.89
C MET A 113 -23.29 10.11 -13.15
N ARG A 114 -23.65 11.08 -12.29
CA ARG A 114 -24.90 11.07 -11.50
C ARG A 114 -25.12 9.77 -10.69
N LEU A 115 -24.04 9.08 -10.33
CA LEU A 115 -24.11 7.87 -9.51
C LEU A 115 -24.43 8.23 -8.05
N ARG A 116 -25.15 7.34 -7.35
CA ARG A 116 -25.40 7.48 -5.92
C ARG A 116 -24.07 7.36 -5.17
N PHE A 117 -23.87 8.24 -4.22
CA PHE A 117 -22.71 8.24 -3.34
C PHE A 117 -22.70 6.96 -2.52
N ASP A 118 -21.69 6.12 -2.70
CA ASP A 118 -21.57 4.86 -1.98
C ASP A 118 -20.66 5.05 -0.75
N TRP A 119 -21.27 5.09 0.43
CA TRP A 119 -20.54 5.15 1.70
C TRP A 119 -19.65 3.92 1.91
N VAL A 120 -19.98 2.79 1.28
CA VAL A 120 -19.20 1.55 1.36
C VAL A 120 -17.85 1.73 0.68
N ASP A 121 -17.78 2.47 -0.44
CA ASP A 121 -16.54 2.72 -1.18
C ASP A 121 -15.56 3.61 -0.41
N ILE A 122 -16.09 4.62 0.27
CA ILE A 122 -15.28 5.47 1.17
C ILE A 122 -14.81 4.68 2.37
N ALA A 123 -15.69 3.91 3.01
CA ALA A 123 -15.32 3.06 4.13
C ALA A 123 -14.24 2.04 3.75
N ALA A 124 -14.36 1.42 2.56
CA ALA A 124 -13.37 0.50 2.01
C ALA A 124 -12.01 1.17 1.77
N THR A 125 -12.01 2.39 1.21
CA THR A 125 -10.80 3.20 1.00
C THR A 125 -10.11 3.52 2.33
N CYS A 126 -10.88 3.97 3.33
CA CYS A 126 -10.37 4.29 4.66
C CYS A 126 -9.83 3.05 5.38
N ALA A 127 -10.57 1.93 5.35
CA ALA A 127 -10.15 0.68 5.98
C ALA A 127 -8.85 0.15 5.36
N SER A 128 -8.74 0.19 4.03
CA SER A 128 -7.51 -0.16 3.33
C SER A 128 -6.34 0.77 3.70
N GLY A 129 -6.62 2.07 3.83
CA GLY A 129 -5.66 3.06 4.34
C GLY A 129 -5.11 2.70 5.72
N VAL A 130 -5.98 2.32 6.66
CA VAL A 130 -5.57 1.90 8.02
C VAL A 130 -4.69 0.65 7.96
N VAL A 131 -5.08 -0.36 7.17
CA VAL A 131 -4.27 -1.58 6.99
C VAL A 131 -2.90 -1.24 6.43
N CYS A 132 -2.84 -0.39 5.39
CA CYS A 132 -1.59 0.06 4.81
C CYS A 132 -0.72 0.82 5.82
N ALA A 133 -1.33 1.70 6.63
CA ALA A 133 -0.65 2.43 7.69
C ALA A 133 0.00 1.50 8.71
N VAL A 134 -0.71 0.45 9.15
CA VAL A 134 -0.19 -0.57 10.07
C VAL A 134 0.99 -1.33 9.45
N VAL A 135 0.89 -1.70 8.17
CA VAL A 135 1.96 -2.39 7.45
C VAL A 135 3.20 -1.51 7.28
N LEU A 136 3.01 -0.21 7.02
CA LEU A 136 4.11 0.76 6.91
C LEU A 136 4.73 1.12 8.26
N ALA A 137 3.94 1.12 9.35
CA ALA A 137 4.43 1.35 10.71
C ALA A 137 5.41 0.26 11.16
N LYS A 138 5.27 -0.97 10.65
CA LYS A 138 6.19 -2.09 10.90
C LYS A 138 7.55 -1.94 10.19
N ARG A 139 7.74 -0.93 9.32
CA ARG A 139 9.02 -0.68 8.67
C ARG A 139 10.05 -0.19 9.70
N PRO A 140 11.25 -0.80 9.78
CA PRO A 140 12.29 -0.30 10.67
C PRO A 140 12.72 1.12 10.24
N PRO A 141 13.01 2.01 11.20
CA PRO A 141 13.50 3.35 10.88
C PRO A 141 14.85 3.27 10.15
N ALA A 142 15.09 4.24 9.26
CA ALA A 142 16.23 4.27 8.33
C ALA A 142 17.62 4.16 9.01
N ALA A 143 17.70 4.35 10.33
CA ALA A 143 18.94 4.31 11.10
C ALA A 143 19.46 2.89 11.42
N VAL A 144 18.67 1.83 11.24
CA VAL A 144 19.01 0.48 11.73
C VAL A 144 19.72 -0.39 10.67
N ARG A 145 20.05 0.14 9.49
CA ARG A 145 20.67 -0.66 8.41
C ARG A 145 22.19 -0.67 8.39
N ASP A 146 22.85 0.10 9.25
CA ASP A 146 24.32 0.29 9.23
C ASP A 146 25.03 -0.28 10.48
N ALA A 147 24.46 -1.31 11.14
CA ALA A 147 25.11 -2.03 12.25
C ALA A 147 25.35 -3.50 11.91
#